data_AF-A0A1A8V449-F1
#
_entry.id   AF-A0A1A8V449-F1
#
_cell.length_a   1.000
_cell.length_b   1.000
_cell.length_c   1.000
_cell.angle_alpha   90.00
_cell.angle_beta   90.00
_cell.angle_gamma   90.00
#
_symmetry.space_group_name_H-M   'P 1'
#
loop_
_entity.id
_entity.type
_entity.pdbx_description
1 polymer ?
#
loop_
_entity_poly.entity_id
_entity_poly.type
_entity_poly.pdbx_seq_one_letter_code
_entity_poly.pdbx_strand_id
1 'polypeptide(L)'
;MVRRTALAHCGLVLLGLWLCVHSVPISVEKAQGEPQVDKLDPPASTDTGLHYDRYLREVIEYLEKDPHFREKLQNASIEDIKQGKLAKELDFVHRNFRTKLDELKREEMNRLRMLIKAKHDLQDRNGRAMDRQALLKQFEHLNHVNPHTFEVEDLDRLIQSATKDLENFDKTHHDEFKRYEMMKEHERREHLKKMSEEDRKKEEQHYEEMKKKHANHPKVNHPGSQDQLKEVWHEADGLDPEDFDPRTFFKMHDSNGDGYFDESELEALFTKELEKVYNPKNEEDDMIEMEEERLRMREHVMKEVDSNQDRLVSMDEFIAATKKEEFHDKNEWETLDHNPFYTEEELREYEQQLAHEEHDLNKKSAELQKQREELEKKQEELDHQKMGLKQAMEEMERIKGETQKVHTNQPGPHITDNQRTKVVPGNNHPPPPSHKQQDVPVQGHS
;
A
#
# COMPACT_ATOMS: atom_id res chain seq x y z
N MET A 1 -7.90 30.67 -75.56
CA MET A 1 -7.92 31.21 -74.18
C MET A 1 -8.02 30.07 -73.16
N VAL A 2 -6.98 29.23 -72.98
CA VAL A 2 -6.99 28.14 -71.97
C VAL A 2 -5.57 27.94 -71.39
N ARG A 3 -4.76 29.00 -71.31
CA ARG A 3 -3.40 28.93 -70.71
C ARG A 3 -3.09 30.05 -69.72
N ARG A 4 -4.06 30.92 -69.40
CA ARG A 4 -3.88 32.01 -68.41
C ARG A 4 -4.54 31.74 -67.06
N THR A 5 -5.40 30.74 -66.92
CA THR A 5 -6.10 30.41 -65.66
C THR A 5 -5.34 29.42 -64.78
N ALA A 6 -4.52 28.52 -65.35
CA ALA A 6 -3.72 27.57 -64.56
C ALA A 6 -2.53 28.20 -63.82
N LEU A 7 -1.93 29.27 -64.38
CA LEU A 7 -0.82 29.99 -63.74
C LEU A 7 -1.29 30.87 -62.56
N ALA A 8 -2.54 31.33 -62.56
CA ALA A 8 -3.11 32.11 -61.47
C ALA A 8 -3.42 31.25 -60.23
N HIS A 9 -3.76 29.97 -60.42
CA HIS A 9 -4.05 29.06 -59.29
C HIS A 9 -2.79 28.47 -58.66
N CYS A 10 -1.70 28.23 -59.41
CA CYS A 10 -0.41 27.88 -58.81
C CYS A 10 0.24 29.04 -58.03
N GLY A 11 0.06 30.29 -58.46
CA GLY A 11 0.57 31.47 -57.76
C GLY A 11 -0.11 31.71 -56.41
N LEU A 12 -1.42 31.46 -56.31
CA LEU A 12 -2.19 31.61 -55.06
C LEU A 12 -1.86 30.52 -54.02
N VAL A 13 -1.59 29.29 -54.45
CA VAL A 13 -1.19 28.19 -53.54
C VAL A 13 0.22 28.39 -52.99
N LEU A 14 1.15 28.94 -53.80
CA LEU A 14 2.50 29.26 -53.34
C LEU A 14 2.55 30.50 -52.42
N LEU A 15 1.64 31.46 -52.58
CA LEU A 15 1.54 32.62 -51.66
C LEU A 15 0.95 32.22 -50.29
N GLY A 16 0.01 31.27 -50.27
CA GLY A 16 -0.54 30.70 -49.03
C GLY A 16 0.48 29.90 -48.22
N LEU A 17 1.39 29.19 -48.89
CA LEU A 17 2.49 28.46 -48.26
C LEU A 17 3.62 29.38 -47.79
N TRP A 18 3.85 30.54 -48.43
CA TRP A 18 4.87 31.50 -48.00
C TRP A 18 4.45 32.33 -46.77
N LEU A 19 3.14 32.60 -46.62
CA LEU A 19 2.57 33.26 -45.44
C LEU A 19 2.53 32.37 -44.18
N CYS A 20 2.77 31.06 -44.30
CA CYS A 20 2.88 30.14 -43.15
C CYS A 20 4.31 30.09 -42.55
N VAL A 21 5.30 30.78 -43.14
CA VAL A 21 6.71 30.73 -42.70
C VAL A 21 7.16 32.02 -42.00
N HIS A 22 6.29 33.04 -41.92
CA HIS A 22 6.57 34.30 -41.19
C HIS A 22 5.55 34.54 -40.07
N SER A 23 5.33 33.53 -39.23
CA SER A 23 4.71 33.71 -37.93
C SER A 23 5.59 34.63 -37.08
N VAL A 24 5.01 35.75 -36.67
CA VAL A 24 5.60 36.77 -35.79
C VAL A 24 6.10 36.11 -34.49
N PRO A 25 7.29 36.49 -33.97
CA PRO A 25 7.75 35.98 -32.69
C PRO A 25 6.93 36.65 -31.58
N ILE A 26 6.10 35.87 -30.88
CA ILE A 26 5.57 36.29 -29.59
C ILE A 26 6.74 36.19 -28.61
N SER A 27 7.21 37.35 -28.14
CA SER A 27 8.25 37.48 -27.13
C SER A 27 7.90 36.65 -25.90
N VAL A 28 8.69 35.61 -25.64
CA VAL A 28 8.75 34.97 -24.32
C VAL A 28 9.55 35.90 -23.42
N GLU A 29 8.86 36.77 -22.68
CA GLU A 29 9.46 37.36 -21.49
C GLU A 29 9.70 36.24 -20.48
N LYS A 30 10.95 36.16 -20.07
CA LYS A 30 11.55 35.16 -19.21
C LYS A 30 11.02 35.36 -17.78
N ALA A 31 9.86 34.80 -17.47
CA ALA A 31 9.42 34.61 -16.09
C ALA A 31 10.24 33.46 -15.48
N GLN A 32 10.86 33.75 -14.34
CA GLN A 32 11.66 32.83 -13.56
C GLN A 32 10.81 31.62 -13.15
N GLY A 33 11.37 30.42 -13.30
CA GLY A 33 10.68 29.17 -12.99
C GLY A 33 10.28 29.13 -11.52
N GLU A 34 8.97 29.07 -11.29
CA GLU A 34 8.43 28.47 -10.08
C GLU A 34 8.78 26.97 -10.07
N PRO A 35 9.09 26.38 -8.90
CA PRO A 35 9.28 24.94 -8.80
C PRO A 35 8.00 24.27 -9.32
N GLN A 36 8.17 23.25 -10.16
CA GLN A 36 7.06 22.37 -10.52
C GLN A 36 6.50 21.81 -9.22
N VAL A 37 5.30 22.29 -8.88
CA VAL A 37 4.44 21.67 -7.89
C VAL A 37 4.10 20.32 -8.50
N ASP A 38 4.49 19.25 -7.83
CA ASP A 38 3.90 17.94 -8.08
C ASP A 38 2.39 18.14 -7.95
N LYS A 39 1.71 18.27 -9.09
CA LYS A 39 0.26 18.12 -9.13
C LYS A 39 0.05 16.72 -8.59
N LEU A 40 -0.65 16.61 -7.46
CA LEU A 40 -1.18 15.34 -7.01
C LEU A 40 -1.88 14.74 -8.23
N ASP A 41 -1.32 13.66 -8.77
CA ASP A 41 -1.98 12.92 -9.83
C ASP A 41 -3.38 12.55 -9.29
N PRO A 42 -4.45 12.63 -10.11
CA PRO A 42 -5.75 12.13 -9.71
C PRO A 42 -5.61 10.70 -9.18
N PRO A 43 -6.37 10.30 -8.15
CA PRO A 43 -6.20 9.01 -7.50
C PRO A 43 -6.17 7.91 -8.57
N ALA A 44 -5.13 7.08 -8.51
CA ALA A 44 -4.97 5.99 -9.45
C ALA A 44 -6.22 5.09 -9.38
N SER A 45 -6.96 5.09 -10.48
CA SER A 45 -8.27 4.44 -10.69
C SER A 45 -8.49 3.16 -9.88
N THR A 46 -9.63 3.08 -9.18
CA THR A 46 -10.31 1.86 -8.68
C THR A 46 -9.59 1.01 -7.63
N ASP A 47 -8.53 1.49 -6.96
CA ASP A 47 -7.97 0.76 -5.81
C ASP A 47 -8.93 0.79 -4.63
N THR A 48 -9.57 -0.35 -4.31
CA THR A 48 -10.49 -0.47 -3.19
C THR A 48 -9.81 -0.34 -1.81
N GLY A 49 -8.50 -0.06 -1.78
CA GLY A 49 -7.68 0.05 -0.58
C GLY A 49 -7.35 -1.30 0.06
N LEU A 50 -7.86 -2.41 -0.50
CA LEU A 50 -7.59 -3.75 0.02
C LEU A 50 -6.23 -4.27 -0.43
N HIS A 51 -5.43 -4.80 0.50
CA HIS A 51 -4.11 -5.38 0.20
C HIS A 51 -4.11 -6.62 -0.72
N TYR A 52 -5.29 -7.16 -1.04
CA TYR A 52 -5.55 -8.25 -1.99
C TYR A 52 -6.54 -7.84 -3.10
N ASP A 53 -6.82 -6.55 -3.25
CA ASP A 53 -7.71 -5.99 -4.26
C ASP A 53 -7.40 -6.54 -5.67
N ARG A 54 -6.13 -6.51 -6.07
CA ARG A 54 -5.70 -7.09 -7.35
C ARG A 54 -6.14 -8.54 -7.53
N TYR A 55 -5.99 -9.37 -6.51
CA TYR A 55 -6.39 -10.77 -6.56
C TYR A 55 -7.91 -10.91 -6.66
N LEU A 56 -8.66 -10.11 -5.90
CA LEU A 56 -10.12 -10.05 -5.97
C LEU A 56 -10.59 -9.70 -7.39
N ARG A 57 -10.04 -8.64 -7.99
CA ARG A 57 -10.38 -8.20 -9.35
C ARG A 57 -10.04 -9.25 -10.40
N GLU A 58 -8.84 -9.84 -10.35
CA GLU A 58 -8.44 -10.89 -11.29
C GLU A 58 -9.38 -12.10 -11.18
N VAL A 59 -9.78 -12.51 -9.98
CA VAL A 59 -10.76 -13.61 -9.78
C VAL A 59 -12.12 -13.25 -10.39
N ILE A 60 -12.66 -12.07 -10.11
CA ILE A 60 -13.96 -11.62 -10.63
C ILE A 60 -13.91 -11.51 -12.16
N GLU A 61 -12.90 -10.85 -12.72
CA GLU A 61 -12.74 -10.66 -14.17
C GLU A 61 -12.72 -12.00 -14.93
N TYR A 62 -12.07 -13.02 -14.37
CA TYR A 62 -12.05 -14.36 -14.98
C TYR A 62 -13.36 -15.11 -14.82
N LEU A 63 -14.06 -14.94 -13.69
CA LEU A 63 -15.37 -15.53 -13.46
C LEU A 63 -16.43 -14.91 -14.36
N GLU A 64 -16.39 -13.60 -14.57
CA GLU A 64 -17.29 -12.89 -15.48
C GLU A 64 -17.16 -13.35 -16.93
N LYS A 65 -16.02 -13.89 -17.36
CA LYS A 65 -15.87 -14.44 -18.72
C LYS A 65 -16.70 -15.70 -18.95
N ASP A 66 -17.15 -16.38 -17.88
CA ASP A 66 -18.06 -17.51 -17.97
C ASP A 66 -19.53 -17.03 -18.09
N PRO A 67 -20.27 -17.40 -19.16
CA PRO A 67 -21.63 -16.92 -19.36
C PRO A 67 -22.62 -17.31 -18.25
N HIS A 68 -22.49 -18.52 -17.69
CA HIS A 68 -23.37 -19.00 -16.61
C HIS A 68 -23.11 -18.19 -15.34
N PHE A 69 -21.84 -18.06 -14.96
CA PHE A 69 -21.48 -17.30 -13.77
C PHE A 69 -21.82 -15.81 -13.90
N ARG A 70 -21.61 -15.21 -15.07
CA ARG A 70 -21.97 -13.81 -15.34
C ARG A 70 -23.47 -13.55 -15.15
N GLU A 71 -24.32 -14.41 -15.69
CA GLU A 71 -25.77 -14.28 -15.52
C GLU A 71 -26.18 -14.39 -14.04
N LYS A 72 -25.52 -15.28 -13.29
CA LYS A 72 -25.75 -15.43 -11.85
C LYS A 72 -25.27 -14.21 -11.07
N LEU A 73 -24.12 -13.65 -11.42
CA LEU A 73 -23.58 -12.45 -10.81
C LEU A 73 -24.50 -11.24 -11.04
N GLN A 74 -24.97 -11.03 -12.27
CA GLN A 74 -25.84 -9.90 -12.63
C GLN A 74 -27.22 -9.93 -11.97
N ASN A 75 -27.74 -11.13 -11.68
CA ASN A 75 -29.07 -11.29 -11.07
C ASN A 75 -29.01 -11.51 -9.55
N ALA A 76 -27.82 -11.67 -8.97
CA ALA A 76 -27.67 -11.87 -7.53
C ALA A 76 -27.84 -10.55 -6.78
N SER A 77 -28.59 -10.57 -5.68
CA SER A 77 -28.60 -9.44 -4.75
C SER A 77 -27.32 -9.40 -3.93
N ILE A 78 -26.97 -8.23 -3.42
CA ILE A 78 -25.83 -8.05 -2.51
C ILE A 78 -25.97 -8.97 -1.29
N GLU A 79 -27.17 -9.11 -0.74
CA GLU A 79 -27.41 -10.04 0.37
C GLU A 79 -27.14 -11.50 -0.02
N ASP A 80 -27.53 -11.91 -1.23
CA ASP A 80 -27.29 -13.26 -1.72
C ASP A 80 -25.80 -13.55 -1.94
N ILE A 81 -25.05 -12.53 -2.39
CA ILE A 81 -23.59 -12.56 -2.51
C ILE A 81 -22.94 -12.72 -1.13
N LYS A 82 -23.34 -11.87 -0.16
CA LYS A 82 -22.86 -11.91 1.23
C LYS A 82 -23.18 -13.23 1.94
N GLN A 83 -24.31 -13.85 1.61
CA GLN A 83 -24.73 -15.15 2.17
C GLN A 83 -24.01 -16.37 1.54
N GLY A 84 -23.10 -16.15 0.59
CA GLY A 84 -22.34 -17.22 -0.05
C GLY A 84 -23.14 -18.04 -1.06
N LYS A 85 -24.31 -17.54 -1.52
CA LYS A 85 -25.10 -18.25 -2.55
C LYS A 85 -24.37 -18.24 -3.89
N LEU A 86 -23.76 -17.11 -4.25
CA LEU A 86 -22.98 -16.96 -5.47
C LEU A 86 -21.76 -17.90 -5.49
N ALA A 87 -21.10 -18.10 -4.35
CA ALA A 87 -19.93 -18.97 -4.27
C ALA A 87 -20.25 -20.42 -4.70
N LYS A 88 -21.47 -20.90 -4.44
CA LYS A 88 -21.92 -22.26 -4.83
C LYS A 88 -22.08 -22.43 -6.33
N GLU A 89 -22.31 -21.34 -7.07
CA GLU A 89 -22.40 -21.38 -8.54
C GLU A 89 -21.05 -21.70 -9.20
N LEU A 90 -19.95 -21.58 -8.44
CA LEU A 90 -18.62 -21.96 -8.88
C LEU A 90 -18.55 -23.42 -9.34
N ASP A 91 -19.37 -24.34 -8.80
CA ASP A 91 -19.45 -25.76 -9.19
C ASP A 91 -19.92 -25.99 -10.62
N PHE A 92 -20.59 -25.00 -11.22
CA PHE A 92 -21.07 -25.07 -12.60
C PHE A 92 -20.16 -24.35 -13.59
N VAL A 93 -19.12 -23.67 -13.11
CA VAL A 93 -18.16 -22.93 -13.94
C VAL A 93 -17.33 -23.90 -14.79
N HIS A 94 -17.09 -23.53 -16.04
CA HIS A 94 -16.35 -24.37 -16.97
C HIS A 94 -14.90 -24.63 -16.50
N ARG A 95 -14.39 -25.85 -16.76
CA ARG A 95 -13.09 -26.33 -16.27
C ARG A 95 -11.90 -25.42 -16.62
N ASN A 96 -11.95 -24.74 -17.77
CA ASN A 96 -10.87 -23.84 -18.18
C ASN A 96 -10.74 -22.64 -17.23
N PHE A 97 -11.85 -22.09 -16.73
CA PHE A 97 -11.84 -21.02 -15.74
C PHE A 97 -11.38 -21.54 -14.39
N ARG A 98 -11.87 -22.72 -13.95
CA ARG A 98 -11.36 -23.39 -12.73
C ARG A 98 -9.84 -23.55 -12.73
N THR A 99 -9.27 -24.00 -13.85
CA THR A 99 -7.81 -24.15 -13.99
C THR A 99 -7.07 -22.82 -13.83
N LYS A 100 -7.66 -21.72 -14.32
CA LYS A 100 -7.08 -20.38 -14.17
C LYS A 100 -7.22 -19.84 -12.74
N LEU A 101 -8.37 -20.06 -12.10
CA LEU A 101 -8.58 -19.69 -10.69
C LEU A 101 -7.59 -20.40 -9.76
N ASP A 102 -7.31 -21.68 -10.03
CA ASP A 102 -6.26 -22.43 -9.32
C ASP A 102 -4.87 -21.78 -9.48
N GLU A 103 -4.58 -21.23 -10.67
CA GLU A 103 -3.32 -20.51 -10.93
C GLU A 103 -3.27 -19.19 -10.16
N LEU A 104 -4.33 -18.38 -10.23
CA LEU A 104 -4.43 -17.12 -9.49
C LEU A 104 -4.26 -17.34 -7.98
N LYS A 105 -4.91 -18.38 -7.42
CA LYS A 105 -4.74 -18.74 -6.01
C LYS A 105 -3.28 -19.10 -5.67
N ARG A 106 -2.60 -19.85 -6.54
CA ARG A 106 -1.18 -20.20 -6.33
C ARG A 106 -0.28 -18.96 -6.37
N GLU A 107 -0.55 -18.04 -7.29
CA GLU A 107 0.18 -16.78 -7.39
C GLU A 107 0.02 -15.93 -6.12
N GLU A 108 -1.22 -15.78 -5.66
CA GLU A 108 -1.52 -15.03 -4.44
C GLU A 108 -0.90 -15.69 -3.20
N MET A 109 -1.00 -17.01 -3.07
CA MET A 109 -0.32 -17.75 -1.99
C MET A 109 1.20 -17.56 -2.02
N ASN A 110 1.81 -17.48 -3.20
CA ASN A 110 3.24 -17.20 -3.32
C ASN A 110 3.57 -15.76 -2.91
N ARG A 111 2.73 -14.78 -3.29
CA ARG A 111 2.86 -13.38 -2.82
C ARG A 111 2.81 -13.30 -1.29
N LEU A 112 1.83 -13.93 -0.66
CA LEU A 112 1.69 -13.96 0.80
C LEU A 112 2.90 -14.63 1.48
N ARG A 113 3.42 -15.72 0.91
CA ARG A 113 4.65 -16.37 1.40
C ARG A 113 5.87 -15.47 1.28
N MET A 114 5.98 -14.68 0.20
CA MET A 114 7.06 -13.71 0.05
C MET A 114 6.94 -12.58 1.08
N LEU A 115 5.73 -12.07 1.35
CA LEU A 115 5.50 -11.05 2.38
C LEU A 115 5.87 -11.58 3.78
N ILE A 116 5.44 -12.81 4.11
CA ILE A 116 5.83 -13.47 5.36
C ILE A 116 7.35 -13.62 5.44
N LYS A 117 8.00 -14.04 4.35
CA LYS A 117 9.45 -14.17 4.29
C LYS A 117 10.15 -12.81 4.47
N ALA A 118 9.68 -11.75 3.82
CA ALA A 118 10.25 -10.42 3.95
C ALA A 118 10.08 -9.88 5.38
N LYS A 119 8.89 -10.03 5.97
CA LYS A 119 8.63 -9.69 7.38
C LYS A 119 9.55 -10.47 8.32
N HIS A 120 9.75 -11.76 8.04
CA HIS A 120 10.69 -12.59 8.78
C HIS A 120 12.13 -12.09 8.60
N ASP A 121 12.61 -11.84 7.39
CA ASP A 121 13.98 -11.37 7.15
C ASP A 121 14.25 -10.00 7.82
N LEU A 122 13.22 -9.16 8.00
CA LEU A 122 13.28 -7.92 8.78
C LEU A 122 13.27 -8.17 10.30
N GLN A 123 12.49 -9.14 10.78
CA GLN A 123 12.34 -9.43 12.21
C GLN A 123 13.38 -10.40 12.76
N ASP A 124 13.98 -11.24 11.92
CA ASP A 124 14.73 -12.41 12.34
C ASP A 124 16.24 -12.13 12.36
N ARG A 125 16.66 -11.58 13.50
CA ARG A 125 18.04 -11.72 14.03
C ARG A 125 18.13 -12.81 15.12
N ASN A 126 17.02 -13.48 15.46
CA ASN A 126 16.92 -14.37 16.63
C ASN A 126 16.80 -15.87 16.30
N GLY A 127 16.86 -16.28 15.03
CA GLY A 127 17.04 -17.67 14.62
C GLY A 127 15.91 -18.63 15.05
N ARG A 128 14.70 -18.11 15.27
CA ARG A 128 13.54 -18.93 15.62
C ARG A 128 12.75 -19.22 14.36
N ALA A 129 12.69 -20.49 13.96
CA ALA A 129 11.80 -20.94 12.91
C ALA A 129 10.35 -20.60 13.26
N MET A 130 9.80 -19.53 12.69
CA MET A 130 8.38 -19.23 12.80
C MET A 130 7.59 -20.24 11.99
N ASP A 131 6.45 -20.66 12.54
CA ASP A 131 5.49 -21.47 11.80
C ASP A 131 4.85 -20.61 10.69
N ARG A 132 5.42 -20.69 9.48
CA ARG A 132 4.89 -19.98 8.30
C ARG A 132 3.42 -20.33 8.04
N GLN A 133 2.98 -21.53 8.42
CA GLN A 133 1.60 -21.93 8.26
C GLN A 133 0.68 -21.21 9.26
N ALA A 134 1.15 -20.95 10.48
CA ALA A 134 0.42 -20.14 11.45
C ALA A 134 0.30 -18.68 11.00
N LEU A 135 1.35 -18.12 10.40
CA LEU A 135 1.31 -16.75 9.89
C LEU A 135 0.36 -16.58 8.71
N LEU A 136 0.20 -17.60 7.86
CA LEU A 136 -0.78 -17.56 6.78
C LEU A 136 -2.23 -17.45 7.28
N LYS A 137 -2.51 -17.85 8.52
CA LYS A 137 -3.85 -17.71 9.13
C LYS A 137 -4.29 -16.25 9.31
N GLN A 138 -3.35 -15.30 9.27
CA GLN A 138 -3.67 -13.86 9.36
C GLN A 138 -4.39 -13.34 8.10
N PHE A 139 -4.29 -14.07 6.97
CA PHE A 139 -4.94 -13.73 5.72
C PHE A 139 -6.26 -14.50 5.63
N GLU A 140 -7.35 -13.84 5.99
CA GLU A 140 -8.68 -14.44 6.12
C GLU A 140 -9.33 -14.76 4.76
N HIS A 141 -8.93 -14.04 3.70
CA HIS A 141 -9.52 -14.07 2.35
C HIS A 141 -9.24 -15.34 1.55
N LEU A 142 -8.47 -16.29 2.09
CA LEU A 142 -8.02 -17.50 1.39
C LEU A 142 -8.01 -18.75 2.27
N ASN A 143 -8.33 -19.90 1.68
CA ASN A 143 -8.12 -21.19 2.34
C ASN A 143 -6.65 -21.64 2.22
N HIS A 144 -5.88 -21.39 3.27
CA HIS A 144 -4.47 -21.77 3.38
C HIS A 144 -4.23 -23.27 3.66
N VAL A 145 -5.27 -24.05 4.00
CA VAL A 145 -5.17 -25.52 4.17
C VAL A 145 -5.05 -26.20 2.80
N ASN A 146 -5.72 -25.64 1.79
CA ASN A 146 -5.67 -26.12 0.42
C ASN A 146 -5.00 -25.06 -0.48
N PRO A 147 -3.67 -25.00 -0.61
CA PRO A 147 -2.99 -23.90 -1.30
C PRO A 147 -3.02 -23.98 -2.84
N HIS A 148 -3.58 -25.04 -3.43
CA HIS A 148 -3.36 -25.37 -4.84
C HIS A 148 -4.60 -25.38 -5.72
N THR A 149 -5.79 -25.48 -5.12
CA THR A 149 -7.07 -25.53 -5.84
C THR A 149 -8.01 -24.47 -5.27
N PHE A 150 -8.67 -23.73 -6.15
CA PHE A 150 -9.62 -22.67 -5.82
C PHE A 150 -11.02 -23.25 -5.76
N GLU A 151 -11.54 -23.35 -4.54
CA GLU A 151 -12.81 -24.00 -4.24
C GLU A 151 -13.90 -22.98 -3.87
N VAL A 152 -15.14 -23.47 -3.70
CA VAL A 152 -16.29 -22.66 -3.27
C VAL A 152 -15.96 -21.89 -1.98
N GLU A 153 -15.25 -22.53 -1.05
CA GLU A 153 -14.82 -21.93 0.21
C GLU A 153 -13.86 -20.75 0.01
N ASP A 154 -13.04 -20.75 -1.05
CA ASP A 154 -12.13 -19.64 -1.33
C ASP A 154 -12.87 -18.43 -1.86
N LEU A 155 -13.79 -18.64 -2.79
CA LEU A 155 -14.63 -17.56 -3.31
C LEU A 155 -15.51 -16.97 -2.21
N ASP A 156 -16.10 -17.81 -1.36
CA ASP A 156 -16.91 -17.38 -0.22
C ASP A 156 -16.08 -16.54 0.78
N ARG A 157 -14.88 -17.01 1.16
CA ARG A 157 -13.96 -16.25 2.02
C ARG A 157 -13.50 -14.95 1.39
N LEU A 158 -13.15 -14.96 0.11
CA LEU A 158 -12.70 -13.78 -0.61
C LEU A 158 -13.78 -12.70 -0.64
N ILE A 159 -15.03 -13.09 -0.95
CA ILE A 159 -16.18 -12.19 -0.94
C ILE A 159 -16.49 -11.69 0.48
N GLN A 160 -16.49 -12.58 1.48
CA GLN A 160 -16.78 -12.20 2.87
C GLN A 160 -15.71 -11.26 3.44
N SER A 161 -14.42 -11.56 3.22
CA SER A 161 -13.33 -10.69 3.63
C SER A 161 -13.38 -9.36 2.89
N ALA A 162 -13.57 -9.36 1.57
CA ALA A 162 -13.72 -8.12 0.81
C ALA A 162 -14.89 -7.28 1.34
N THR A 163 -16.06 -7.90 1.56
CA THR A 163 -17.24 -7.21 2.11
C THR A 163 -16.94 -6.60 3.48
N LYS A 164 -16.40 -7.41 4.41
CA LYS A 164 -16.11 -6.98 5.77
C LYS A 164 -15.05 -5.88 5.80
N ASP A 165 -13.98 -6.03 5.04
CA ASP A 165 -12.87 -5.09 5.04
C ASP A 165 -13.27 -3.78 4.38
N LEU A 166 -14.10 -3.82 3.33
CA LEU A 166 -14.70 -2.64 2.70
C LEU A 166 -15.68 -1.91 3.62
N GLU A 167 -16.55 -2.64 4.32
CA GLU A 167 -17.48 -2.05 5.30
C GLU A 167 -16.75 -1.42 6.51
N ASN A 168 -15.55 -1.90 6.83
CA ASN A 168 -14.74 -1.37 7.94
C ASN A 168 -13.60 -0.46 7.47
N PHE A 169 -13.45 -0.22 6.17
CA PHE A 169 -12.34 0.56 5.60
C PHE A 169 -12.35 1.98 6.14
N ASP A 170 -13.48 2.67 5.94
CA ASP A 170 -13.74 4.02 6.41
C ASP A 170 -13.50 4.13 7.92
N LYS A 171 -14.08 3.22 8.70
CA LYS A 171 -13.89 3.18 10.16
C LYS A 171 -12.42 3.02 10.55
N THR A 172 -11.67 2.16 9.85
CA THR A 172 -10.26 1.95 10.13
C THR A 172 -9.45 3.21 9.81
N HIS A 173 -9.79 3.89 8.72
CA HIS A 173 -9.22 5.19 8.36
C HIS A 173 -9.50 6.24 9.44
N HIS A 174 -10.75 6.38 9.91
CA HIS A 174 -11.10 7.26 11.04
C HIS A 174 -10.28 6.97 12.30
N ASP A 175 -10.11 5.69 12.64
CA ASP A 175 -9.33 5.26 13.81
C ASP A 175 -7.83 5.55 13.62
N GLU A 176 -7.29 5.44 12.40
CA GLU A 176 -5.92 5.80 12.04
C GLU A 176 -5.68 7.30 12.11
N PHE A 177 -6.58 8.09 11.53
CA PHE A 177 -6.55 9.55 11.58
C PHE A 177 -6.63 10.05 13.02
N LYS A 178 -7.52 9.47 13.85
CA LYS A 178 -7.57 9.77 15.27
C LYS A 178 -6.24 9.50 15.99
N ARG A 179 -5.57 8.38 15.68
CA ARG A 179 -4.23 8.07 16.22
C ARG A 179 -3.18 9.07 15.74
N TYR A 180 -3.24 9.48 14.48
CA TYR A 180 -2.37 10.50 13.90
C TYR A 180 -2.50 11.82 14.66
N GLU A 181 -3.72 12.31 14.86
CA GLU A 181 -3.99 13.56 15.58
C GLU A 181 -3.57 13.49 17.06
N MET A 182 -3.76 12.33 17.72
CA MET A 182 -3.24 12.11 19.08
C MET A 182 -1.71 12.11 19.12
N MET A 183 -1.04 11.50 18.13
CA MET A 183 0.42 11.50 18.04
C MET A 183 0.98 12.91 17.83
N LYS A 184 0.39 13.67 16.90
CA LYS A 184 0.77 15.05 16.59
C LYS A 184 0.70 15.94 17.84
N GLU A 185 -0.38 15.83 18.62
CA GLU A 185 -0.50 16.56 19.88
C GLU A 185 0.47 16.05 20.96
N HIS A 186 0.69 14.73 21.06
CA HIS A 186 1.69 14.17 21.98
C HIS A 186 3.09 14.72 21.69
N GLU A 187 3.52 14.72 20.43
CA GLU A 187 4.82 15.26 20.00
C GLU A 187 4.92 16.75 20.31
N ARG A 188 3.86 17.52 20.05
CA ARG A 188 3.77 18.94 20.42
C ARG A 188 3.95 19.13 21.93
N ARG A 189 3.25 18.35 22.77
CA ARG A 189 3.39 18.43 24.24
C ARG A 189 4.79 18.08 24.70
N GLU A 190 5.40 17.04 24.14
CA GLU A 190 6.79 16.64 24.46
C GLU A 190 7.81 17.69 24.00
N HIS A 191 7.58 18.33 22.86
CA HIS A 191 8.40 19.43 22.36
C HIS A 191 8.32 20.64 23.31
N LEU A 192 7.12 21.06 23.70
CA LEU A 192 6.91 22.17 24.64
C LEU A 192 7.52 21.90 26.02
N LYS A 193 7.53 20.64 26.49
CA LYS A 193 8.19 20.25 27.77
C LYS A 193 9.71 20.40 27.74
N LYS A 194 10.34 20.28 26.56
CA LYS A 194 11.81 20.37 26.40
C LYS A 194 12.30 21.82 26.21
N MET A 195 11.39 22.77 25.99
CA MET A 195 11.69 24.18 25.72
C MET A 195 11.80 25.04 26.99
N SER A 196 12.41 26.23 26.85
CA SER A 196 12.41 27.26 27.89
C SER A 196 11.03 27.90 28.05
N GLU A 197 10.75 28.58 29.16
CA GLU A 197 9.44 29.23 29.38
C GLU A 197 9.13 30.32 28.34
N GLU A 198 10.15 31.10 27.94
CA GLU A 198 10.01 32.14 26.92
C GLU A 198 9.75 31.54 25.53
N ASP A 199 10.46 30.48 25.17
CA ASP A 199 10.30 29.84 23.87
C ASP A 199 8.98 29.08 23.78
N ARG A 200 8.57 28.40 24.85
CA ARG A 200 7.27 27.73 24.95
C ARG A 200 6.11 28.68 24.68
N LYS A 201 6.17 29.90 25.24
CA LYS A 201 5.13 30.91 25.00
C LYS A 201 5.09 31.41 23.55
N LYS A 202 6.25 31.55 22.90
CA LYS A 202 6.32 31.92 21.48
C LYS A 202 5.76 30.81 20.59
N GLU A 203 6.09 29.56 20.90
CA GLU A 203 5.59 28.38 20.18
C GLU A 203 4.07 28.24 20.30
N GLU A 204 3.53 28.41 21.51
CA GLU A 204 2.08 28.42 21.73
C GLU A 204 1.38 29.56 20.95
N GLN A 205 1.98 30.75 20.91
CA GLN A 205 1.47 31.87 20.11
C GLN A 205 1.50 31.57 18.62
N HIS A 206 2.61 31.01 18.13
CA HIS A 206 2.74 30.60 16.74
C HIS A 206 1.67 29.58 16.38
N TYR A 207 1.48 28.53 17.20
CA TYR A 207 0.45 27.52 16.99
C TYR A 207 -0.97 28.12 16.91
N GLU A 208 -1.31 29.04 17.79
CA GLU A 208 -2.60 29.76 17.75
C GLU A 208 -2.75 30.65 16.53
N GLU A 209 -1.66 31.26 16.04
CA GLU A 209 -1.65 32.03 14.79
C GLU A 209 -1.88 31.10 13.59
N MET A 210 -1.22 29.95 13.56
CA MET A 210 -1.39 28.94 12.50
C MET A 210 -2.82 28.41 12.45
N LYS A 211 -3.40 28.07 13.61
CA LYS A 211 -4.80 27.63 13.69
C LYS A 211 -5.77 28.70 13.15
N LYS A 212 -5.52 29.97 13.45
CA LYS A 212 -6.35 31.08 12.94
C LYS A 212 -6.18 31.32 11.45
N LYS A 213 -4.98 31.12 10.91
CA LYS A 213 -4.74 31.22 9.47
C LYS A 213 -5.52 30.12 8.73
N HIS A 214 -5.41 28.88 9.21
CA HIS A 214 -6.11 27.73 8.64
C HIS A 214 -7.63 27.92 8.66
N ALA A 215 -8.19 28.31 9.81
CA ALA A 215 -9.63 28.60 9.96
C ALA A 215 -10.15 29.78 9.11
N ASN A 216 -9.25 30.56 8.51
CA ASN A 216 -9.61 31.69 7.65
C ASN A 216 -9.50 31.29 6.18
N HIS A 217 -10.42 30.44 5.75
CA HIS A 217 -10.56 29.99 4.37
C HIS A 217 -11.84 30.57 3.72
N PRO A 218 -11.93 30.59 2.37
CA PRO A 218 -13.20 30.84 1.67
C PRO A 218 -14.27 29.82 2.07
N LYS A 219 -15.54 30.20 1.91
CA LYS A 219 -16.67 29.30 2.20
C LYS A 219 -16.54 27.98 1.44
N VAL A 220 -16.68 26.88 2.18
CA VAL A 220 -16.79 25.53 1.63
C VAL A 220 -18.26 25.17 1.45
N ASN A 221 -18.65 24.79 0.25
CA ASN A 221 -20.03 24.40 0.00
C ASN A 221 -20.32 23.02 0.60
N HIS A 222 -21.58 22.76 0.93
CA HIS A 222 -22.01 21.46 1.41
C HIS A 222 -21.77 20.38 0.33
N PRO A 223 -21.15 19.23 0.65
CA PRO A 223 -20.86 18.19 -0.33
C PRO A 223 -22.14 17.65 -0.99
N GLY A 224 -22.15 17.52 -2.32
CA GLY A 224 -23.32 17.07 -3.07
C GLY A 224 -24.41 18.13 -3.26
N SER A 225 -24.25 19.34 -2.73
CA SER A 225 -25.20 20.44 -2.92
C SER A 225 -25.16 21.03 -4.33
N GLN A 226 -26.23 21.73 -4.71
CA GLN A 226 -26.33 22.42 -5.99
C GLN A 226 -25.20 23.42 -6.21
N ASP A 227 -24.83 24.17 -5.16
CA ASP A 227 -23.80 25.21 -5.26
C ASP A 227 -22.42 24.56 -5.52
N GLN A 228 -22.10 23.46 -4.83
CA GLN A 228 -20.87 22.69 -5.05
C GLN A 228 -20.79 22.12 -6.47
N LEU A 229 -21.84 21.45 -6.95
CA LEU A 229 -21.83 20.85 -8.29
C LEU A 229 -21.77 21.90 -9.41
N LYS A 230 -22.42 23.05 -9.23
CA LYS A 230 -22.32 24.17 -10.17
C LYS A 230 -20.94 24.79 -10.21
N GLU A 231 -20.25 24.83 -9.07
CA GLU A 231 -18.88 25.29 -9.00
C GLU A 231 -17.95 24.37 -9.78
N VAL A 232 -18.05 23.04 -9.59
CA VAL A 232 -17.31 22.06 -10.38
C VAL A 232 -17.60 22.22 -11.87
N TRP A 233 -18.88 22.33 -12.25
CA TRP A 233 -19.31 22.55 -13.64
C TRP A 233 -18.71 23.82 -14.27
N HIS A 234 -18.52 24.88 -13.47
CA HIS A 234 -17.94 26.13 -13.95
C HIS A 234 -16.41 26.10 -13.99
N GLU A 235 -15.77 25.66 -12.90
CA GLU A 235 -14.34 25.77 -12.72
C GLU A 235 -13.56 24.61 -13.34
N ALA A 236 -14.08 23.38 -13.22
CA ALA A 236 -13.44 22.19 -13.77
C ALA A 236 -13.83 21.98 -15.24
N ASP A 237 -15.13 22.11 -15.57
CA ASP A 237 -15.62 21.84 -16.93
C ASP A 237 -15.62 23.08 -17.84
N GLY A 238 -15.53 24.29 -17.27
CA GLY A 238 -15.56 25.53 -18.05
C GLY A 238 -16.93 25.85 -18.66
N LEU A 239 -18.02 25.35 -18.07
CA LEU A 239 -19.39 25.52 -18.55
C LEU A 239 -20.14 26.62 -17.77
N ASP A 240 -21.21 27.16 -18.34
CA ASP A 240 -21.99 28.22 -17.70
C ASP A 240 -22.82 27.64 -16.52
N PRO A 241 -22.71 28.20 -15.29
CA PRO A 241 -23.52 27.79 -14.14
C PRO A 241 -25.04 27.87 -14.34
N GLU A 242 -25.51 28.73 -15.25
CA GLU A 242 -26.93 28.89 -15.54
C GLU A 242 -27.48 27.74 -16.41
N ASP A 243 -26.62 27.07 -17.18
CA ASP A 243 -26.95 25.93 -18.03
C ASP A 243 -26.75 24.58 -17.33
N PHE A 244 -26.58 24.59 -16.00
CA PHE A 244 -26.36 23.37 -15.21
C PHE A 244 -27.50 22.36 -15.37
N ASP A 245 -27.15 21.17 -15.87
CA ASP A 245 -28.06 20.03 -16.01
C ASP A 245 -27.48 18.81 -15.28
N PRO A 246 -28.15 18.30 -14.23
CA PRO A 246 -27.64 17.17 -13.44
C PRO A 246 -27.36 15.91 -14.27
N ARG A 247 -28.15 15.63 -15.31
CA ARG A 247 -27.94 14.43 -16.14
C ARG A 247 -26.68 14.53 -16.98
N THR A 248 -26.39 15.73 -17.48
CA THR A 248 -25.18 16.01 -18.25
C THR A 248 -23.97 16.03 -17.34
N PHE A 249 -24.09 16.66 -16.17
CA PHE A 249 -23.06 16.64 -15.12
C PHE A 249 -22.65 15.21 -14.77
N PHE A 250 -23.63 14.33 -14.49
CA PHE A 250 -23.36 12.93 -14.17
C PHE A 250 -22.55 12.23 -15.25
N LYS A 251 -23.00 12.32 -16.52
CA LYS A 251 -22.32 11.66 -17.64
C LYS A 251 -20.92 12.20 -17.94
N MET A 252 -20.65 13.45 -17.58
CA MET A 252 -19.34 14.07 -17.80
C MET A 252 -18.31 13.62 -16.76
N HIS A 253 -18.76 13.31 -15.55
CA HIS A 253 -17.88 12.91 -14.44
C HIS A 253 -17.83 11.39 -14.22
N ASP A 254 -18.71 10.64 -14.89
CA ASP A 254 -18.63 9.18 -15.03
C ASP A 254 -17.42 8.88 -15.93
N SER A 255 -16.26 8.78 -15.29
CA SER A 255 -14.95 8.80 -15.93
C SER A 255 -14.68 7.48 -16.65
N ASN A 256 -15.22 6.39 -16.11
CA ASN A 256 -15.08 5.05 -16.66
C ASN A 256 -16.22 4.68 -17.63
N GLY A 257 -17.34 5.42 -17.63
CA GLY A 257 -18.49 5.27 -18.51
C GLY A 257 -19.39 4.08 -18.17
N ASP A 258 -19.38 3.59 -16.93
CA ASP A 258 -20.14 2.42 -16.48
C ASP A 258 -21.58 2.77 -16.04
N GLY A 259 -21.91 4.06 -15.97
CA GLY A 259 -23.23 4.56 -15.60
C GLY A 259 -23.47 4.72 -14.10
N TYR A 260 -22.41 4.62 -13.29
CA TYR A 260 -22.42 4.85 -11.85
C TYR A 260 -21.39 5.93 -11.49
N PHE A 261 -21.55 6.53 -10.31
CA PHE A 261 -20.44 7.17 -9.64
C PHE A 261 -19.90 6.24 -8.56
N ASP A 262 -18.63 5.89 -8.69
CA ASP A 262 -17.90 5.24 -7.61
C ASP A 262 -17.36 6.24 -6.59
N GLU A 263 -16.72 5.73 -5.54
CA GLU A 263 -16.17 6.55 -4.46
C GLU A 263 -15.09 7.52 -4.95
N SER A 264 -14.22 7.07 -5.85
CA SER A 264 -13.14 7.90 -6.39
C SER A 264 -13.69 9.01 -7.28
N GLU A 265 -14.74 8.73 -8.06
CA GLU A 265 -15.42 9.71 -8.89
C GLU A 265 -16.13 10.77 -8.05
N LEU A 266 -16.79 10.39 -6.95
CA LEU A 266 -17.36 11.33 -6.00
C LEU A 266 -16.28 12.17 -5.30
N GLU A 267 -15.22 11.53 -4.82
CA GLU A 267 -14.09 12.20 -4.17
C GLU A 267 -13.43 13.24 -5.06
N ALA A 268 -13.33 12.96 -6.37
CA ALA A 268 -12.79 13.91 -7.34
C ALA A 268 -13.60 15.21 -7.39
N LEU A 269 -14.92 15.16 -7.20
CA LEU A 269 -15.80 16.33 -7.17
C LEU A 269 -15.52 17.25 -5.98
N PHE A 270 -14.96 16.73 -4.89
CA PHE A 270 -14.68 17.51 -3.68
C PHE A 270 -13.35 18.25 -3.74
N THR A 271 -12.47 17.89 -4.68
CA THR A 271 -11.11 18.46 -4.79
C THR A 271 -11.12 19.99 -4.80
N LYS A 272 -12.04 20.62 -5.56
CA LYS A 272 -12.14 22.08 -5.67
C LYS A 272 -12.57 22.74 -4.36
N GLU A 273 -13.45 22.10 -3.61
CA GLU A 273 -13.89 22.58 -2.31
C GLU A 273 -12.77 22.46 -1.27
N LEU A 274 -12.03 21.35 -1.28
CA LEU A 274 -10.91 21.11 -0.35
C LEU A 274 -9.72 22.04 -0.63
N GLU A 275 -9.44 22.37 -1.90
CA GLU A 275 -8.39 23.32 -2.30
C GLU A 275 -8.60 24.74 -1.74
N LYS A 276 -9.82 25.09 -1.30
CA LYS A 276 -10.10 26.37 -0.63
C LYS A 276 -9.52 26.41 0.79
N VAL A 277 -9.48 25.26 1.45
CA VAL A 277 -9.08 25.12 2.86
C VAL A 277 -7.63 24.66 2.98
N TYR A 278 -7.22 23.74 2.12
CA TYR A 278 -5.97 23.01 2.23
C TYR A 278 -5.07 23.30 1.03
N ASN A 279 -3.87 23.81 1.29
CA ASN A 279 -2.85 24.04 0.28
C ASN A 279 -1.51 23.42 0.69
N PRO A 280 -0.94 22.49 -0.09
CA PRO A 280 0.33 21.84 0.23
C PRO A 280 1.54 22.79 0.40
N LYS A 281 1.42 24.04 -0.07
CA LYS A 281 2.46 25.07 0.05
C LYS A 281 2.42 25.83 1.37
N ASN A 282 1.32 25.74 2.10
CA ASN A 282 1.10 26.39 3.37
C ASN A 282 1.58 25.44 4.49
N GLU A 283 2.20 25.98 5.53
CA GLU A 283 2.67 25.18 6.68
C GLU A 283 1.56 24.90 7.69
N GLU A 284 0.49 25.70 7.68
CA GLU A 284 -0.71 25.51 8.50
C GLU A 284 -1.60 24.37 8.01
N ASP A 285 -1.48 23.97 6.75
CA ASP A 285 -2.42 23.06 6.10
C ASP A 285 -1.87 21.63 6.08
N ASP A 286 -2.58 20.72 6.73
CA ASP A 286 -2.21 19.31 6.80
C ASP A 286 -2.91 18.51 5.69
N MET A 287 -2.12 17.85 4.84
CA MET A 287 -2.66 17.06 3.73
C MET A 287 -3.31 15.75 4.18
N ILE A 288 -2.99 15.27 5.38
CA ILE A 288 -3.66 14.12 5.98
C ILE A 288 -5.05 14.53 6.46
N GLU A 289 -5.18 15.73 7.04
CA GLU A 289 -6.48 16.33 7.38
C GLU A 289 -7.34 16.54 6.12
N MET A 290 -6.75 16.98 5.01
CA MET A 290 -7.46 17.11 3.74
C MET A 290 -8.03 15.78 3.22
N GLU A 291 -7.28 14.69 3.34
CA GLU A 291 -7.75 13.34 2.95
C GLU A 291 -8.88 12.86 3.84
N GLU A 292 -8.75 13.06 5.16
CA GLU A 292 -9.81 12.73 6.09
C GLU A 292 -11.09 13.53 5.81
N GLU A 293 -10.96 14.82 5.52
CA GLU A 293 -12.09 15.67 5.14
C GLU A 293 -12.76 15.17 3.85
N ARG A 294 -11.97 14.76 2.84
CA ARG A 294 -12.48 14.14 1.62
C ARG A 294 -13.32 12.88 1.92
N LEU A 295 -12.84 12.02 2.82
CA LEU A 295 -13.58 10.82 3.22
C LEU A 295 -14.89 11.15 3.94
N ARG A 296 -14.89 12.15 4.83
CA ARG A 296 -16.12 12.64 5.49
C ARG A 296 -17.13 13.17 4.49
N MET A 297 -16.68 13.96 3.50
CA MET A 297 -17.54 14.47 2.43
C MET A 297 -18.15 13.32 1.62
N ARG A 298 -17.34 12.32 1.23
CA ARG A 298 -17.81 11.12 0.51
C ARG A 298 -18.83 10.33 1.34
N GLU A 299 -18.53 10.03 2.60
CA GLU A 299 -19.45 9.28 3.48
C GLU A 299 -20.77 9.99 3.68
N HIS A 300 -20.72 11.32 3.81
CA HIS A 300 -21.90 12.15 3.89
C HIS A 300 -22.76 12.02 2.63
N VAL A 301 -22.16 12.23 1.44
CA VAL A 301 -22.88 12.14 0.16
C VAL A 301 -23.43 10.74 -0.08
N MET A 302 -22.64 9.69 0.17
CA MET A 302 -23.08 8.29 0.02
C MET A 302 -24.30 8.03 0.91
N LYS A 303 -24.25 8.43 2.18
CA LYS A 303 -25.37 8.25 3.11
C LYS A 303 -26.67 8.93 2.66
N GLU A 304 -26.57 10.05 1.94
CA GLU A 304 -27.75 10.79 1.47
C GLU A 304 -28.28 10.32 0.12
N VAL A 305 -27.40 9.84 -0.75
CA VAL A 305 -27.72 9.55 -2.16
C VAL A 305 -27.85 8.05 -2.43
N ASP A 306 -26.90 7.24 -1.98
CA ASP A 306 -26.86 5.79 -2.15
C ASP A 306 -27.96 5.14 -1.29
N SER A 307 -29.06 4.77 -1.94
CA SER A 307 -30.27 4.30 -1.24
C SER A 307 -30.26 2.78 -1.05
N ASN A 308 -29.56 2.04 -1.92
CA ASN A 308 -29.45 0.58 -1.84
C ASN A 308 -28.19 0.11 -1.10
N GLN A 309 -27.33 1.04 -0.67
CA GLN A 309 -26.09 0.82 0.09
C GLN A 309 -25.11 -0.10 -0.64
N ASP A 310 -25.01 0.06 -1.96
CA ASP A 310 -24.09 -0.70 -2.80
C ASP A 310 -22.74 -0.01 -3.02
N ARG A 311 -22.55 1.17 -2.41
CA ARG A 311 -21.37 2.05 -2.53
C ARG A 311 -21.14 2.57 -3.94
N LEU A 312 -22.19 2.57 -4.76
CA LEU A 312 -22.23 3.18 -6.08
C LEU A 312 -23.45 4.10 -6.12
N VAL A 313 -23.32 5.22 -6.83
CA VAL A 313 -24.46 6.11 -7.05
C VAL A 313 -24.92 5.96 -8.49
N SER A 314 -26.09 5.35 -8.68
CA SER A 314 -26.71 5.28 -10.00
C SER A 314 -27.21 6.64 -10.46
N MET A 315 -27.34 6.82 -11.78
CA MET A 315 -27.98 8.01 -12.36
C MET A 315 -29.36 8.29 -11.75
N ASP A 316 -30.17 7.26 -11.47
CA ASP A 316 -31.52 7.46 -10.95
C ASP A 316 -31.50 7.93 -9.48
N GLU A 317 -30.57 7.43 -8.67
CA GLU A 317 -30.34 7.91 -7.29
C GLU A 317 -29.83 9.35 -7.28
N PHE A 318 -28.86 9.67 -8.11
CA PHE A 318 -28.35 11.03 -8.25
C PHE A 318 -29.46 12.02 -8.65
N ILE A 319 -30.28 11.67 -9.65
CA ILE A 319 -31.40 12.51 -10.08
C ILE A 319 -32.52 12.54 -9.03
N ALA A 320 -32.68 11.52 -8.20
CA ALA A 320 -33.59 11.58 -7.06
C ALA A 320 -33.06 12.53 -5.97
N ALA A 321 -31.77 12.48 -5.66
CA ALA A 321 -31.12 13.34 -4.68
C ALA A 321 -31.24 14.83 -5.04
N THR A 322 -31.05 15.18 -6.31
CA THR A 322 -31.20 16.57 -6.80
C THR A 322 -32.60 17.18 -6.63
N LYS A 323 -33.60 16.38 -6.24
CA LYS A 323 -34.97 16.84 -5.95
C LYS A 323 -35.26 16.96 -4.46
N LYS A 324 -34.35 16.51 -3.59
CA LYS A 324 -34.50 16.59 -2.14
C LYS A 324 -34.17 18.00 -1.66
N GLU A 325 -34.57 18.34 -0.43
CA GLU A 325 -34.34 19.68 0.12
C GLU A 325 -32.85 19.91 0.43
N GLU A 326 -32.15 18.85 0.82
CA GLU A 326 -30.72 18.79 1.13
C GLU A 326 -29.86 19.22 -0.06
N PHE A 327 -30.28 18.94 -1.30
CA PHE A 327 -29.58 19.39 -2.51
C PHE A 327 -29.55 20.92 -2.64
N HIS A 328 -30.55 21.61 -2.11
CA HIS A 328 -30.63 23.06 -2.11
C HIS A 328 -30.11 23.67 -0.80
N ASP A 329 -29.44 22.88 0.04
CA ASP A 329 -28.80 23.40 1.23
C ASP A 329 -27.67 24.37 0.84
N LYS A 330 -27.67 25.53 1.49
CA LYS A 330 -26.68 26.60 1.33
C LYS A 330 -25.81 26.75 2.56
N ASN A 331 -26.00 25.90 3.56
CA ASN A 331 -25.16 25.83 4.73
C ASN A 331 -23.71 25.56 4.31
N GLU A 332 -22.79 26.12 5.08
CA GLU A 332 -21.37 25.86 4.92
C GLU A 332 -21.03 24.48 5.48
N TRP A 333 -20.10 23.79 4.85
CA TRP A 333 -19.57 22.54 5.37
C TRP A 333 -18.71 22.82 6.62
N GLU A 334 -19.01 22.14 7.72
CA GLU A 334 -18.21 22.22 8.94
C GLU A 334 -16.92 21.38 8.79
N THR A 335 -15.81 22.09 8.58
CA THR A 335 -14.46 21.54 8.43
C THR A 335 -13.91 20.96 9.74
N LEU A 336 -12.87 20.11 9.62
CA LEU A 336 -12.24 19.38 10.73
C LEU A 336 -11.81 20.25 11.92
N ASP A 337 -11.45 21.51 11.69
CA ASP A 337 -10.93 22.46 12.69
C ASP A 337 -11.92 22.81 13.82
N HIS A 338 -13.22 22.56 13.62
CA HIS A 338 -14.28 22.93 14.54
C HIS A 338 -14.49 21.93 15.69
N ASN A 339 -14.14 20.63 15.51
CA ASN A 339 -14.45 19.58 16.47
C ASN A 339 -13.24 18.66 16.75
N PRO A 340 -12.87 18.44 18.03
CA PRO A 340 -11.79 17.51 18.37
C PRO A 340 -12.17 16.04 18.14
N PHE A 341 -11.27 15.27 17.51
CA PHE A 341 -11.44 13.84 17.18
C PHE A 341 -11.26 12.88 18.36
N TYR A 342 -10.60 13.36 19.41
CA TYR A 342 -10.31 12.60 20.61
C TYR A 342 -10.59 13.41 21.86
N THR A 343 -10.88 12.69 22.94
CA THR A 343 -11.01 13.26 24.29
C THR A 343 -9.64 13.31 24.98
N GLU A 344 -9.49 14.18 25.98
CA GLU A 344 -8.27 14.24 26.79
C GLU A 344 -8.01 12.91 27.51
N GLU A 345 -9.07 12.19 27.90
CA GLU A 345 -8.98 10.83 28.43
C GLU A 345 -8.33 9.86 27.44
N GLU A 346 -8.77 9.85 26.19
CA GLU A 346 -8.22 9.00 25.12
C GLU A 346 -6.77 9.34 24.81
N LEU A 347 -6.43 10.64 24.73
CA LEU A 347 -5.04 11.06 24.52
C LEU A 347 -4.15 10.57 25.67
N ARG A 348 -4.59 10.69 26.92
CA ARG A 348 -3.82 10.20 28.07
C ARG A 348 -3.64 8.69 28.04
N GLU A 349 -4.65 7.93 27.64
CA GLU A 349 -4.53 6.47 27.46
C GLU A 349 -3.53 6.13 26.36
N TYR A 350 -3.56 6.88 25.25
CA TYR A 350 -2.63 6.75 24.15
C TYR A 350 -1.18 7.05 24.57
N GLU A 351 -0.94 8.16 25.29
CA GLU A 351 0.38 8.50 25.84
C GLU A 351 0.91 7.43 26.80
N GLN A 352 0.04 6.80 27.60
CA GLN A 352 0.43 5.69 28.46
C GLN A 352 0.84 4.45 27.66
N GLN A 353 0.13 4.15 26.57
CA GLN A 353 0.49 3.06 25.67
C GLN A 353 1.86 3.33 25.02
N LEU A 354 2.08 4.54 24.50
CA LEU A 354 3.37 4.94 23.92
C LEU A 354 4.52 4.82 24.91
N ALA A 355 4.35 5.30 26.15
CA ALA A 355 5.36 5.17 27.20
C ALA A 355 5.67 3.70 27.54
N HIS A 356 4.64 2.83 27.52
CA HIS A 356 4.84 1.40 27.73
C HIS A 356 5.62 0.75 26.58
N GLU A 357 5.24 1.06 25.33
CA GLU A 357 5.91 0.58 24.13
C GLU A 357 7.37 1.05 24.05
N GLU A 358 7.63 2.33 24.34
CA GLU A 358 8.98 2.90 24.39
C GLU A 358 9.86 2.15 25.41
N HIS A 359 9.31 1.89 26.60
CA HIS A 359 10.02 1.14 27.63
C HIS A 359 10.34 -0.30 27.21
N ASP A 360 9.41 -0.98 26.55
CA ASP A 360 9.62 -2.34 26.05
C ASP A 360 10.62 -2.38 24.89
N LEU A 361 10.57 -1.40 23.98
CA LEU A 361 11.56 -1.20 22.94
C LEU A 361 12.95 -0.90 23.51
N ASN A 362 13.05 -0.07 24.54
CA ASN A 362 14.31 0.24 25.22
C ASN A 362 14.91 -0.99 25.89
N LYS A 363 14.10 -1.83 26.54
CA LYS A 363 14.53 -3.13 27.07
C LYS A 363 15.08 -4.04 25.98
N LYS A 364 14.33 -4.18 24.87
CA LYS A 364 14.74 -5.01 23.73
C LYS A 364 16.01 -4.49 23.06
N SER A 365 16.15 -3.18 22.94
CA SER A 365 17.35 -2.50 22.43
C SER A 365 18.56 -2.78 23.33
N ALA A 366 18.39 -2.66 24.65
CA ALA A 366 19.45 -2.99 25.61
C ALA A 366 19.85 -4.48 25.57
N GLU A 367 18.88 -5.38 25.36
CA GLU A 367 19.16 -6.81 25.18
C GLU A 367 19.93 -7.08 23.88
N LEU A 368 19.52 -6.46 22.77
CA LEU A 368 20.21 -6.57 21.48
C LEU A 368 21.63 -6.00 21.54
N GLN A 369 21.83 -4.90 22.26
CA GLN A 369 23.15 -4.32 22.47
C GLN A 369 24.08 -5.29 23.22
N LYS A 370 23.58 -5.93 24.29
CA LYS A 370 24.33 -6.98 25.01
C LYS A 370 24.66 -8.17 24.11
N GLN A 371 23.70 -8.64 23.31
CA GLN A 371 23.94 -9.72 22.35
C GLN A 371 25.00 -9.34 21.31
N ARG A 372 24.99 -8.09 20.82
CA ARG A 372 26.03 -7.57 19.90
C ARG A 372 27.41 -7.61 20.54
N GLU A 373 27.54 -7.14 21.78
CA GLU A 373 28.81 -7.15 22.52
C GLU A 373 29.31 -8.58 22.80
N GLU A 374 28.43 -9.53 23.08
CA GLU A 374 28.79 -10.95 23.24
C GLU A 374 29.27 -11.58 21.93
N LEU A 375 28.62 -11.26 20.81
CA LEU A 375 29.04 -11.74 19.49
C LEU A 375 30.39 -11.14 19.07
N GLU A 376 30.63 -9.87 19.38
CA GLU A 376 31.91 -9.19 19.12
C GLU A 376 33.05 -9.88 19.88
N LYS A 377 32.86 -10.19 21.17
CA LYS A 377 33.85 -10.97 21.96
C LYS A 377 34.12 -12.37 21.40
N LYS A 378 33.07 -13.09 20.97
CA LYS A 378 33.23 -14.41 20.35
C LYS A 378 33.98 -14.34 19.01
N GLN A 379 33.76 -13.28 18.25
CA GLN A 379 34.45 -13.04 16.99
C GLN A 379 35.94 -12.79 17.22
N GLU A 380 36.29 -11.94 18.20
CA GLU A 380 37.68 -11.71 18.61
C GLU A 380 38.38 -13.01 19.06
N GLU A 381 37.70 -13.86 19.85
CA GLU A 381 38.22 -15.15 20.29
C GLU A 381 38.47 -16.09 19.09
N LEU A 382 37.55 -16.16 18.14
CA LEU A 382 37.71 -16.95 16.91
C LEU A 382 38.89 -16.46 16.06
N ASP A 383 39.08 -15.15 15.95
CA ASP A 383 40.18 -14.58 15.17
C ASP A 383 41.53 -14.82 15.86
N HIS A 384 41.58 -14.77 17.20
CA HIS A 384 42.74 -15.20 17.97
C HIS A 384 43.07 -16.69 17.75
N GLN A 385 42.06 -17.56 17.78
CA GLN A 385 42.24 -19.00 17.50
C GLN A 385 42.75 -19.25 16.07
N LYS A 386 42.20 -18.55 15.07
CA LYS A 386 42.66 -18.64 13.67
C LYS A 386 44.11 -18.19 13.51
N MET A 387 44.49 -17.09 14.16
CA MET A 387 45.87 -16.60 14.15
C MET A 387 46.84 -17.61 14.78
N GLY A 388 46.47 -18.20 15.92
CA GLY A 388 47.26 -19.26 16.56
C GLY A 388 47.42 -20.50 15.67
N LEU A 389 46.34 -20.95 15.01
CA LEU A 389 46.37 -22.06 14.05
C LEU A 389 47.27 -21.75 12.85
N LYS A 390 47.19 -20.54 12.29
CA LYS A 390 48.04 -20.10 11.18
C LYS A 390 49.52 -20.09 11.57
N GLN A 391 49.84 -19.59 12.75
CA GLN A 391 51.21 -19.56 13.26
C GLN A 391 51.76 -20.98 13.47
N ALA A 392 50.96 -21.90 14.01
CA ALA A 392 51.34 -23.30 14.16
C ALA A 392 51.55 -24.00 12.80
N MET A 393 50.74 -23.68 11.79
CA MET A 393 50.94 -24.17 10.42
C MET A 393 52.25 -23.68 9.80
N GLU A 394 52.58 -22.39 9.94
CA GLU A 394 53.83 -21.79 9.45
C GLU A 394 55.07 -22.40 10.15
N GLU A 395 54.98 -22.65 11.46
CA GLU A 395 56.05 -23.31 12.22
C GLU A 395 56.24 -24.76 11.77
N MET A 396 55.16 -25.52 11.59
CA MET A 396 55.22 -26.88 11.06
C MET A 396 55.81 -26.93 9.64
N GLU A 397 55.50 -25.94 8.80
CA GLU A 397 56.08 -25.82 7.44
C GLU A 397 57.57 -25.50 7.49
N ARG A 398 58.02 -24.63 8.40
CA ARG A 398 59.45 -24.36 8.65
C ARG A 398 60.20 -25.61 9.10
N ILE A 399 59.67 -26.34 10.09
CA ILE A 399 60.27 -27.57 10.58
C ILE A 399 60.39 -28.59 9.43
N LYS A 400 59.34 -28.73 8.61
CA LYS A 400 59.37 -29.62 7.43
C LYS A 400 60.43 -29.19 6.40
N GLY A 401 60.61 -27.89 6.17
CA GLY A 401 61.64 -27.34 5.29
C GLY A 401 63.07 -27.52 5.83
N GLU A 402 63.28 -27.42 7.13
CA GLU A 402 64.57 -27.68 7.78
C GLU A 402 64.92 -29.16 7.77
N THR A 403 63.93 -30.04 7.99
CA THR A 403 64.13 -31.49 7.92
C THR A 403 64.48 -31.96 6.49
N GLN A 404 64.00 -31.26 5.45
CA GLN A 404 64.41 -31.50 4.06
C GLN A 404 65.82 -30.99 3.72
N LYS A 405 66.32 -29.92 4.37
CA LYS A 405 67.69 -29.42 4.14
C LYS A 405 68.77 -30.27 4.81
N VAL A 406 68.45 -31.01 5.88
CA VAL A 406 69.40 -31.91 6.57
C VAL A 406 69.63 -33.24 5.83
N HIS A 407 68.89 -33.54 4.76
CA HIS A 407 69.04 -34.79 3.99
C HIS A 407 69.85 -34.69 2.68
N THR A 408 70.69 -33.66 2.51
CA THR A 408 71.62 -33.56 1.36
C THR A 408 73.08 -33.59 1.82
N ASN A 409 73.54 -34.73 2.37
CA ASN A 409 74.96 -35.13 2.37
C ASN A 409 75.13 -36.63 2.74
N GLN A 410 74.98 -37.47 1.70
CA GLN A 410 75.59 -38.79 1.46
C GLN A 410 75.35 -39.98 2.45
N PRO A 411 75.74 -41.22 2.09
CA PRO A 411 75.07 -42.15 1.18
C PRO A 411 74.65 -43.46 1.90
N GLY A 412 73.73 -44.23 1.29
CA GLY A 412 73.23 -45.52 1.83
C GLY A 412 74.29 -46.64 1.94
N PRO A 413 73.90 -47.83 2.44
CA PRO A 413 73.23 -48.74 1.50
C PRO A 413 72.09 -49.62 2.07
N HIS A 414 71.12 -49.81 1.17
CA HIS A 414 70.32 -51.00 0.83
C HIS A 414 70.54 -52.33 1.56
N ILE A 415 69.41 -53.05 1.80
CA ILE A 415 69.04 -54.40 1.27
C ILE A 415 67.59 -54.70 1.76
N THR A 416 66.55 -54.51 0.92
CA THR A 416 65.78 -55.52 0.09
C THR A 416 64.88 -56.46 0.92
N ASP A 417 63.63 -56.80 0.58
CA ASP A 417 62.82 -56.59 -0.63
C ASP A 417 61.33 -56.94 -0.41
N ASN A 418 60.46 -56.30 -1.22
CA ASN A 418 59.17 -56.75 -1.81
C ASN A 418 57.98 -57.21 -0.92
N GLN A 419 56.70 -56.85 -1.16
CA GLN A 419 56.05 -56.39 -2.40
C GLN A 419 54.62 -55.81 -2.14
N ARG A 420 54.28 -54.74 -2.89
CA ARG A 420 52.96 -54.30 -3.48
C ARG A 420 51.66 -54.30 -2.61
N THR A 421 50.73 -53.33 -2.67
CA THR A 421 50.43 -52.21 -3.58
C THR A 421 49.33 -51.32 -2.96
N LYS A 422 49.38 -50.01 -3.27
CA LYS A 422 48.31 -49.00 -3.44
C LYS A 422 47.16 -48.91 -2.41
N VAL A 423 46.92 -47.70 -1.87
CA VAL A 423 45.82 -46.76 -2.21
C VAL A 423 45.77 -45.62 -1.16
N VAL A 424 45.46 -44.41 -1.63
CA VAL A 424 45.24 -43.11 -0.97
C VAL A 424 44.31 -43.18 0.26
N PRO A 425 44.51 -42.32 1.28
CA PRO A 425 43.38 -41.71 2.01
C PRO A 425 43.50 -40.18 1.98
N GLY A 426 42.53 -39.40 1.49
CA GLY A 426 41.09 -39.57 1.64
C GLY A 426 40.65 -38.77 2.87
N ASN A 427 40.22 -37.53 2.65
CA ASN A 427 39.54 -36.66 3.62
C ASN A 427 38.49 -37.46 4.40
N ASN A 428 38.65 -37.57 5.72
CA ASN A 428 37.62 -38.09 6.62
C ASN A 428 37.22 -37.01 7.63
N HIS A 429 36.30 -36.14 7.22
CA HIS A 429 35.36 -35.54 8.16
C HIS A 429 34.21 -36.54 8.39
N PRO A 430 33.73 -36.71 9.64
CA PRO A 430 32.60 -37.59 9.93
C PRO A 430 31.27 -36.99 9.42
N PRO A 431 30.30 -37.83 8.99
CA PRO A 431 28.96 -37.38 8.62
C PRO A 431 28.12 -37.02 9.86
N PRO A 432 27.06 -36.20 9.71
CA PRO A 432 26.19 -35.81 10.81
C PRO A 432 25.33 -36.98 11.29
N PRO A 433 24.92 -37.00 12.57
CA PRO A 433 24.08 -38.07 13.10
C PRO A 433 22.67 -38.02 12.51
N SER A 434 22.24 -39.15 11.97
CA SER A 434 20.87 -39.44 11.57
C SER A 434 20.04 -39.76 12.83
N HIS A 435 19.01 -38.96 13.09
CA HIS A 435 18.01 -39.33 14.10
C HIS A 435 17.15 -40.49 13.58
N LYS A 436 17.32 -41.64 14.23
CA LYS A 436 16.43 -42.80 14.11
C LYS A 436 15.07 -42.46 14.70
N GLN A 437 14.03 -42.73 13.93
CA GLN A 437 12.69 -43.04 14.42
C GLN A 437 12.77 -44.14 15.48
N GLN A 438 12.15 -43.91 16.64
CA GLN A 438 11.78 -44.95 17.58
C GLN A 438 10.26 -45.01 17.61
N ASP A 439 9.73 -46.04 16.95
CA ASP A 439 8.40 -46.58 17.20
C ASP A 439 8.31 -47.04 18.65
N VAL A 440 7.24 -46.66 19.35
CA VAL A 440 6.83 -47.25 20.62
C VAL A 440 5.52 -48.00 20.41
N PRO A 441 5.37 -49.25 20.91
CA PRO A 441 4.29 -50.13 20.51
C PRO A 441 3.00 -49.94 21.32
N VAL A 442 1.91 -50.26 20.64
CA VAL A 442 0.57 -50.52 21.19
C VAL A 442 0.61 -51.71 22.17
N GLN A 443 -0.05 -51.56 23.33
CA GLN A 443 -0.66 -52.68 24.04
C GLN A 443 -2.06 -52.29 24.49
N GLY A 444 -3.04 -53.03 23.98
CA GLY A 444 -4.42 -52.98 24.42
C GLY A 444 -4.76 -54.05 25.46
N HIS A 445 -6.02 -53.95 25.90
CA HIS A 445 -6.87 -54.92 26.59
C HIS A 445 -6.75 -55.02 28.12
N SER A 446 -7.70 -54.36 28.80
CA SER A 446 -8.93 -55.02 29.29
C SER A 446 -10.06 -54.01 29.43
#